data_AF-A0A3L7Y3F1-F1
#
_entry.id   AF-A0A3L7Y3F1-F1
#
_cell.length_a   1.000
_cell.length_b   1.000
_cell.length_c   1.000
_cell.angle_alpha   90.00
_cell.angle_beta   90.00
_cell.angle_gamma   90.00
#
_symmetry.space_group_name_H-M   'P 1'
#
loop_
_entity.id
_entity.type
_entity.pdbx_description
1 polymer ?
#
loop_
_entity_poly.entity_id
_entity_poly.type
_entity_poly.pdbx_seq_one_letter_code
_entity_poly.pdbx_strand_id
1 'polypeptide(L)'
;MDVTLNPASSDPRINGSPLAAAGTQAVTDAGATSRPAVGQLASDQATLSDRARTLGKARAEFDRTASAQSDRVSQLRAQVQTGTYRVDDDALARALLPVVK
;
A
#
# COMPACT_ATOMS: atom_id res chain seq x y z
N MET A 1 46.68 -4.71 -41.75
CA MET A 1 46.71 -6.16 -41.53
C MET A 1 45.26 -6.62 -41.49
N ASP A 2 44.74 -7.04 -42.63
CA ASP A 2 43.41 -7.64 -42.76
C ASP A 2 43.40 -8.99 -42.03
N VAL A 3 42.47 -9.18 -41.09
CA VAL A 3 42.24 -10.48 -40.47
C VAL A 3 40.91 -11.00 -40.99
N THR A 4 40.98 -11.82 -42.02
CA THR A 4 39.84 -12.60 -42.52
C THR A 4 39.42 -13.57 -41.43
N LEU A 5 38.33 -13.26 -40.72
CA LEU A 5 37.69 -14.17 -39.79
C LEU A 5 36.97 -15.26 -40.62
N ASN A 6 37.58 -16.43 -40.71
CA ASN A 6 36.93 -17.64 -41.21
C ASN A 6 35.86 -18.06 -40.17
N PRO A 7 34.55 -18.02 -40.48
CA PRO A 7 33.48 -18.25 -39.50
C PRO A 7 33.18 -19.74 -39.25
N ALA A 8 33.98 -20.66 -39.77
CA ALA A 8 33.75 -22.08 -39.62
C ALA A 8 34.61 -22.67 -38.49
N SER A 9 33.95 -23.13 -37.43
CA SER A 9 34.43 -24.01 -36.35
C SER A 9 35.12 -23.36 -35.13
N SER A 10 34.32 -23.11 -34.07
CA SER A 10 34.68 -23.29 -32.66
C SER A 10 33.43 -23.12 -31.78
N ASP A 11 32.65 -24.19 -31.63
CA ASP A 11 31.44 -24.28 -30.78
C ASP A 11 31.75 -24.10 -29.27
N PRO A 12 30.97 -23.30 -28.52
CA PRO A 12 31.07 -23.26 -27.06
C PRO A 12 30.35 -24.46 -26.44
N ARG A 13 31.11 -25.44 -25.93
CA ARG A 13 30.59 -26.54 -25.10
C ARG A 13 30.71 -26.18 -23.61
N ILE A 14 29.63 -26.34 -22.84
CA ILE A 14 29.67 -26.35 -21.36
C ILE A 14 29.25 -27.74 -20.89
N ASN A 15 30.12 -28.41 -20.13
CA ASN A 15 29.88 -29.70 -19.48
C ASN A 15 29.54 -30.90 -20.40
N GLY A 16 30.44 -31.20 -21.35
CA GLY A 16 30.58 -32.55 -21.92
C GLY A 16 29.47 -33.08 -22.85
N SER A 17 28.38 -32.34 -23.08
CA SER A 17 27.30 -32.76 -24.00
C SER A 17 27.23 -31.84 -25.22
N PRO A 18 27.21 -32.36 -26.47
CA PRO A 18 27.02 -31.54 -27.66
C PRO A 18 25.58 -31.00 -27.73
N LEU A 19 25.44 -29.71 -28.00
CA LEU A 19 24.17 -29.05 -28.33
C LEU A 19 23.76 -29.40 -29.77
N ALA A 20 23.51 -30.68 -30.05
CA ALA A 20 23.13 -31.15 -31.39
C ALA A 20 21.65 -31.55 -31.42
N ALA A 21 20.86 -30.70 -32.07
CA ALA A 21 19.69 -31.06 -32.87
C ALA A 21 18.55 -31.81 -32.18
N ALA A 22 17.71 -31.08 -31.43
CA ALA A 22 16.27 -31.31 -31.44
C ALA A 22 15.53 -30.08 -30.90
N GLY A 23 14.73 -29.46 -31.76
CA GLY A 23 13.74 -28.48 -31.35
C GLY A 23 14.22 -27.04 -31.45
N THR A 24 13.90 -26.42 -32.59
CA THR A 24 13.21 -25.13 -32.59
C THR A 24 12.07 -25.17 -31.56
N GLN A 25 12.38 -24.99 -30.28
CA GLN A 25 11.39 -24.50 -29.33
C GLN A 25 11.27 -23.02 -29.64
N ALA A 26 10.27 -22.72 -30.47
CA ALA A 26 9.64 -21.43 -30.46
C ALA A 26 9.58 -20.97 -29.01
N VAL A 27 10.24 -19.86 -28.70
CA VAL A 27 9.85 -19.05 -27.56
C VAL A 27 8.47 -18.55 -27.92
N THR A 28 7.46 -19.39 -27.68
CA THR A 28 6.10 -18.91 -27.51
C THR A 28 6.20 -17.97 -26.33
N ASP A 29 6.05 -16.71 -26.67
CA ASP A 29 5.74 -15.59 -25.80
C ASP A 29 4.55 -15.96 -24.91
N ALA A 30 4.82 -16.74 -23.88
CA ALA A 30 3.88 -17.22 -22.87
C ALA A 30 4.39 -16.85 -21.47
N GLY A 31 5.18 -15.78 -21.41
CA GLY A 31 5.63 -15.11 -20.20
C GLY A 31 4.71 -13.95 -19.83
N ALA A 32 3.44 -14.25 -19.56
CA ALA A 32 2.60 -13.54 -18.61
C ALA A 32 2.63 -11.99 -18.58
N THR A 33 2.54 -11.31 -19.73
CA THR A 33 1.88 -10.00 -19.78
C THR A 33 0.39 -10.26 -19.97
N SER A 34 -0.29 -10.68 -18.89
CA SER A 34 -1.76 -10.64 -18.85
C SER A 34 -2.17 -9.19 -18.99
N ARG A 35 -2.35 -8.73 -20.23
CA ARG A 35 -2.96 -7.44 -20.54
C ARG A 35 -4.32 -7.47 -19.87
N PRO A 36 -4.58 -6.65 -18.84
CA PRO A 36 -5.85 -6.69 -18.18
C PRO A 36 -6.91 -6.38 -19.23
N ALA A 37 -7.99 -7.17 -19.26
CA ALA A 37 -9.13 -6.83 -20.09
C ALA A 37 -9.53 -5.38 -19.76
N VAL A 38 -9.85 -4.58 -20.77
CA VAL A 38 -10.17 -3.14 -20.60
C VAL A 38 -11.28 -2.94 -19.54
N GLY A 39 -12.21 -3.89 -19.44
CA GLY A 39 -13.24 -3.90 -18.39
C GLY A 39 -12.71 -4.06 -16.97
N GLN A 40 -11.62 -4.80 -16.76
CA GLN A 40 -11.01 -5.01 -15.44
C GLN A 40 -10.21 -3.79 -14.97
N LEU A 41 -9.48 -3.14 -15.88
CA LEU A 41 -8.87 -1.83 -15.60
C LEU A 41 -9.94 -0.78 -15.25
N ALA A 42 -11.07 -0.77 -15.96
CA ALA A 42 -12.16 0.16 -15.68
C ALA A 42 -12.84 -0.11 -14.33
N SER A 43 -13.07 -1.38 -13.96
CA SER A 43 -13.64 -1.75 -12.66
C SER A 43 -12.70 -1.42 -11.50
N ASP A 44 -11.39 -1.61 -11.68
CA ASP A 44 -10.38 -1.31 -10.66
C ASP A 44 -10.29 0.20 -10.43
N GLN A 45 -10.36 1.00 -11.49
CA GLN A 45 -10.38 2.46 -11.39
C GLN A 45 -11.64 3.00 -10.69
N ALA A 46 -12.80 2.41 -10.97
CA ALA A 46 -14.05 2.76 -10.27
C ALA A 46 -13.94 2.41 -8.77
N THR A 47 -13.47 1.20 -8.46
CA THR A 47 -13.29 0.73 -7.08
C THR A 47 -12.28 1.58 -6.31
N LEU A 48 -11.17 1.95 -6.95
CA LEU A 48 -10.16 2.84 -6.37
C LEU A 48 -10.76 4.23 -6.09
N SER A 49 -11.51 4.78 -7.05
CA SER A 49 -12.16 6.09 -6.92
C SER A 49 -13.16 6.12 -5.75
N ASP A 50 -13.96 5.07 -5.58
CA ASP A 50 -14.93 4.98 -4.48
C ASP A 50 -14.26 4.82 -3.12
N ARG A 51 -13.16 4.05 -3.05
CA ARG A 51 -12.34 3.95 -1.83
C ARG A 51 -11.69 5.28 -1.49
N ALA A 52 -11.14 6.00 -2.47
CA ALA A 52 -10.54 7.31 -2.27
C ALA A 52 -11.58 8.34 -1.78
N ARG A 53 -12.79 8.34 -2.36
CA ARG A 53 -13.90 9.19 -1.90
C ARG A 53 -14.31 8.86 -0.47
N THR A 54 -14.40 7.58 -0.13
CA THR A 54 -14.74 7.13 1.21
C THR A 54 -13.68 7.54 2.24
N LEU A 55 -12.40 7.35 1.91
CA LEU A 55 -11.28 7.78 2.74
C LEU A 55 -11.27 9.31 2.93
N GLY A 56 -11.52 10.07 1.86
CA GLY A 56 -11.59 11.53 1.92
C GLY A 56 -12.70 12.02 2.84
N LYS A 57 -13.88 11.40 2.78
CA LYS A 57 -15.00 11.70 3.70
C LYS A 57 -14.64 11.37 5.15
N ALA A 58 -14.09 10.18 5.39
CA ALA A 58 -13.67 9.77 6.73
C ALA A 58 -12.60 10.71 7.31
N ARG A 59 -11.66 11.15 6.48
CA ARG A 59 -10.62 12.11 6.88
C ARG A 59 -11.20 13.48 7.22
N ALA A 60 -12.13 13.98 6.41
CA ALA A 60 -12.78 15.27 6.68
C ALA A 60 -13.58 15.25 8.00
N GLU A 61 -14.30 14.16 8.29
CA GLU A 61 -14.99 14.00 9.57
C GLU A 61 -14.02 13.85 10.74
N PHE A 62 -12.91 13.12 10.54
CA PHE A 62 -11.85 13.03 11.54
C PHE A 62 -11.23 14.40 11.83
N ASP A 63 -10.87 15.18 10.81
CA ASP A 63 -10.26 16.50 10.98
C ASP A 63 -11.23 17.47 11.68
N ARG A 64 -12.54 17.38 11.39
CA ARG A 64 -13.58 18.14 12.10
C ARG A 64 -13.68 17.77 13.57
N THR A 65 -13.58 16.49 13.90
CA THR A 65 -13.61 16.04 15.30
C THR A 65 -12.29 16.38 16.03
N ALA A 66 -11.16 16.30 15.33
CA ALA A 66 -9.85 16.66 15.87
C ALA A 66 -9.74 18.16 16.20
N SER A 67 -10.26 19.05 15.34
CA SER A 67 -10.30 20.48 15.64
C SER A 67 -11.18 20.77 16.86
N ALA A 68 -12.37 20.17 16.92
CA ALA A 68 -13.26 20.28 18.08
C ALA A 68 -12.62 19.74 19.38
N GLN A 69 -11.81 18.68 19.29
CA GLN A 69 -11.04 18.16 20.42
C GLN A 69 -9.94 19.14 20.85
N SER A 70 -9.21 19.73 19.92
CA SER A 70 -8.17 20.72 20.20
C SER A 70 -8.73 21.93 20.94
N ASP A 71 -9.86 22.48 20.47
CA ASP A 71 -10.52 23.62 21.10
C ASP A 71 -10.98 23.28 22.52
N ARG A 72 -11.59 22.09 22.69
CA ARG A 72 -12.02 21.59 24.00
C ARG A 72 -10.84 21.43 24.96
N VAL A 73 -9.71 20.89 24.51
CA VAL A 73 -8.50 20.72 25.32
C VAL A 73 -7.91 22.07 25.74
N SER A 74 -7.90 23.06 24.83
CA SER A 74 -7.44 24.42 25.14
C SER A 74 -8.29 25.06 26.24
N GLN A 75 -9.62 24.96 26.13
CA GLN A 75 -10.56 25.46 27.14
C GLN A 75 -10.36 24.75 28.49
N LEU A 76 -10.21 23.42 28.49
CA LEU A 76 -9.98 22.65 29.70
C LEU A 76 -8.67 23.05 30.39
N ARG A 77 -7.60 23.24 29.59
CA ARG A 77 -6.30 23.72 30.10
C ARG A 77 -6.43 25.08 30.77
N ALA A 78 -7.18 26.02 30.17
CA ALA A 78 -7.43 27.32 30.78
C ALA A 78 -8.14 27.18 32.14
N GLN A 79 -9.19 26.36 32.22
CA GLN A 79 -9.92 26.12 33.47
C GLN A 79 -9.04 25.50 34.57
N VAL A 80 -8.14 24.58 34.18
CA VAL A 80 -7.17 23.98 35.10
C VAL A 80 -6.19 25.04 35.61
N GLN A 81 -5.65 25.88 34.73
CA GLN A 81 -4.72 26.95 35.11
C GLN A 81 -5.36 28.00 36.01
N THR A 82 -6.63 28.33 35.79
CA THR A 82 -7.37 29.27 36.65
C THR A 82 -7.90 28.62 37.93
N GLY A 83 -7.68 27.31 38.13
CA GLY A 83 -8.14 26.56 39.30
C GLY A 83 -9.66 26.38 39.39
N THR A 84 -10.38 26.66 38.29
CA THR A 84 -11.85 26.57 38.21
C THR A 84 -12.33 25.22 37.69
N TYR A 85 -11.41 24.38 37.20
CA TYR A 85 -11.73 23.03 36.79
C TYR A 85 -12.17 22.18 38.00
N ARG A 86 -13.30 21.48 37.83
CA ARG A 86 -13.83 20.51 38.78
C ARG A 86 -13.91 19.17 38.06
N VAL A 87 -13.35 18.14 38.71
CA VAL A 87 -13.52 16.76 38.27
C VAL A 87 -14.92 16.32 38.71
N ASP A 88 -15.65 15.70 37.80
CA ASP A 88 -16.92 15.06 38.11
C ASP A 88 -16.64 13.68 38.71
N ASP A 89 -16.99 13.50 39.98
CA ASP A 89 -16.72 12.28 40.75
C ASP A 89 -17.46 11.06 40.18
N ASP A 90 -18.67 11.25 39.64
CA ASP A 90 -19.45 10.18 39.01
C ASP A 90 -18.83 9.76 37.69
N ALA A 91 -18.34 10.73 36.90
CA ALA A 91 -17.60 10.45 35.67
C ALA A 91 -16.27 9.74 35.95
N LEU A 92 -15.57 10.14 37.01
CA LEU A 92 -14.33 9.50 37.46
C LEU A 92 -14.57 8.06 37.91
N ALA A 93 -15.60 7.83 38.73
CA ALA A 93 -15.97 6.48 39.18
C ALA A 93 -16.30 5.57 37.99
N ARG A 94 -17.09 6.05 37.02
CA ARG A 94 -17.40 5.31 35.79
C ARG A 94 -16.16 4.99 34.95
N ALA A 95 -15.14 5.85 34.95
CA ALA A 95 -13.90 5.60 34.21
C ALA A 95 -13.00 4.55 34.89
N LEU A 96 -13.05 4.47 36.22
CA LEU A 96 -12.22 3.55 37.01
C LEU A 96 -12.84 2.15 37.19
N LEU A 97 -14.16 2.05 37.30
CA LEU A 97 -14.87 0.78 37.52
C LEU A 97 -14.75 -0.29 36.40
N PRO A 98 -14.61 0.00 35.09
CA PRO A 98 -14.44 -1.05 34.08
C PRO A 98 -13.08 -1.76 34.15
N VAL A 99 -12.15 -1.27 34.97
CA VAL A 99 -10.82 -1.88 35.18
C VAL A 99 -10.84 -3.01 36.22
N VAL A 100 -11.91 -3.14 37.01
CA VAL A 100 -12.03 -4.21 38.02
C VAL A 100 -12.77 -5.39 37.41
N LYS A 101 -12.01 -6.32 36.83
CA LYS A 101 -12.47 -7.68 36.52
C LYS A 101 -12.32 -8.58 37.74
#